data_AF-A0A4R3Y2U1-F1
#
_entry.id   AF-A0A4R3Y2U1-F1
#
_cell.length_a   1.000
_cell.length_b   1.000
_cell.length_c   1.000
_cell.angle_alpha   90.00
_cell.angle_beta   90.00
_cell.angle_gamma   90.00
#
_symmetry.space_group_name_H-M   'P 1'
#
loop_
_entity.id
_entity.type
_entity.pdbx_description
1 polymer ?
#
loop_
_entity_poly.entity_id
_entity_poly.type
_entity_poly.pdbx_seq_one_letter_code
_entity_poly.pdbx_strand_id
1 'polypeptide(L)'
;MQRFHSLLRLVLGCCFLTIPLFGLAMSSDGTLTKTEIKQAVITQTHCLLSAVVSGKQQVVAEILPGQSVWLNSVLKGQNSTQFGQGAAMLAPSCHVGAAPGKSNAMPEEHTPMQGYLVTKDNVRLYADSRRDSAVVAELKPHLRYPFVAEQDGWYKVRFGGKTLFIAAPDVEKDRGIAVLTYHHLLKNAENRYFRQTSTTTSVTAFEQQMALLKQQGYRTISLYDIENYLNGSAHFSDKLISITFDDGLESVYRYAFPILKKYRFNATIFVISSRMKYTLAPWDPNQLQFITRTQYQQMQPLVDLQSHTHFLHRLLKKQPIMLRRSLHNMLVDFQRSIQVLHEFNPKVRYLAYPYGSYTSLAKKAAEQAGFQLAFSTQIGKVNFGDDRYQLKRIYLLKEDNPQQILQKLAQ
;
A
#
# COMPACT_ATOMS: atom_id res chain seq x y z
N MET A 1 65.89 -17.87 34.09
CA MET A 1 65.84 -18.95 35.10
C MET A 1 64.46 -19.60 35.05
N GLN A 2 64.41 -20.93 34.86
CA GLN A 2 63.38 -21.95 35.21
C GLN A 2 61.89 -21.59 34.97
N ARG A 3 61.15 -22.15 33.98
CA ARG A 3 60.54 -23.52 33.86
C ARG A 3 59.68 -23.96 35.06
N PHE A 4 58.41 -24.35 34.80
CA PHE A 4 57.77 -25.69 35.00
C PHE A 4 56.22 -25.56 35.05
N HIS A 5 55.48 -26.15 34.07
CA HIS A 5 54.62 -27.36 34.13
C HIS A 5 53.24 -27.14 34.81
N SER A 6 52.05 -27.35 34.23
CA SER A 6 51.42 -28.38 33.36
C SER A 6 50.47 -29.32 34.13
N LEU A 7 49.36 -29.68 33.45
CA LEU A 7 48.52 -30.90 33.61
C LEU A 7 47.51 -30.95 34.79
N LEU A 8 46.32 -31.60 34.76
CA LEU A 8 45.50 -32.31 33.75
C LEU A 8 44.30 -33.00 34.47
N ARG A 9 43.09 -33.02 33.85
CA ARG A 9 41.96 -34.01 33.96
C ARG A 9 41.25 -34.17 35.34
N LEU A 10 39.99 -34.61 35.52
CA LEU A 10 38.92 -35.34 34.80
C LEU A 10 37.62 -35.05 35.64
N VAL A 11 36.35 -35.00 35.20
CA VAL A 11 35.45 -36.08 34.74
C VAL A 11 34.11 -35.46 34.28
N LEU A 12 33.74 -35.83 33.05
CA LEU A 12 32.43 -36.14 32.45
C LEU A 12 31.09 -35.89 33.17
N GLY A 13 30.12 -35.42 32.37
CA GLY A 13 28.74 -35.92 32.41
C GLY A 13 27.63 -34.90 32.18
N CYS A 14 27.28 -34.60 30.92
CA CYS A 14 25.88 -34.32 30.54
C CYS A 14 25.73 -34.25 29.02
N CYS A 15 24.92 -35.18 28.49
CA CYS A 15 24.47 -35.24 27.12
C CYS A 15 23.67 -33.98 26.76
N PHE A 16 24.11 -33.24 25.73
CA PHE A 16 23.23 -32.35 24.98
C PHE A 16 23.01 -32.92 23.59
N LEU A 17 21.79 -33.39 23.34
CA LEU A 17 21.28 -33.62 22.00
C LEU A 17 21.31 -32.29 21.23
N THR A 18 22.13 -32.23 20.20
CA THR A 18 22.10 -31.17 19.19
C THR A 18 20.95 -31.41 18.23
N ILE A 19 19.87 -30.63 18.37
CA ILE A 19 18.84 -30.49 17.34
C ILE A 19 19.35 -29.42 16.37
N PRO A 20 19.49 -29.69 15.05
CA PRO A 20 19.85 -28.64 14.12
C PRO A 20 18.63 -27.73 13.93
N LEU A 21 18.75 -26.46 14.37
CA LEU A 21 17.84 -25.40 13.97
C LEU A 21 17.98 -25.22 12.45
N PHE A 22 17.02 -25.72 11.68
CA PHE A 22 16.79 -25.28 10.31
C PHE A 22 16.39 -23.80 10.34
N GLY A 23 17.37 -22.93 10.07
CA GLY A 23 17.11 -21.52 9.81
C GLY A 23 16.34 -21.38 8.50
N LEU A 24 15.05 -21.04 8.59
CA LEU A 24 14.33 -20.46 7.46
C LEU A 24 14.86 -19.04 7.23
N ALA A 25 15.72 -18.89 6.22
CA ALA A 25 16.04 -17.60 5.65
C ALA A 25 14.78 -17.06 4.93
N MET A 26 14.21 -15.99 5.47
CA MET A 26 13.18 -15.20 4.80
C MET A 26 13.84 -14.34 3.72
N SER A 27 13.51 -14.57 2.44
CA SER A 27 13.81 -13.61 1.37
C SER A 27 12.79 -12.47 1.39
N SER A 28 13.27 -11.24 1.23
CA SER A 28 12.52 -9.99 1.38
C SER A 28 11.65 -9.59 0.18
N ASP A 29 11.63 -10.40 -0.89
CA ASP A 29 11.18 -9.94 -2.21
C ASP A 29 9.87 -10.57 -2.71
N GLY A 30 9.20 -11.41 -1.92
CA GLY A 30 7.90 -11.99 -2.32
C GLY A 30 7.95 -12.77 -3.65
N THR A 31 9.14 -13.13 -4.12
CA THR A 31 9.35 -13.90 -5.33
C THR A 31 8.99 -15.35 -5.06
N LEU A 32 7.94 -15.79 -5.76
CA LEU A 32 7.43 -17.16 -5.78
C LEU A 32 8.58 -18.14 -6.08
N THR A 33 8.89 -19.02 -5.13
CA THR A 33 9.77 -20.16 -5.37
C THR A 33 9.13 -21.05 -6.44
N LYS A 34 9.83 -21.23 -7.55
CA LYS A 34 9.46 -22.05 -8.72
C LYS A 34 8.90 -23.42 -8.32
N THR A 35 7.62 -23.64 -8.60
CA THR A 35 7.08 -24.93 -9.06
C THR A 35 5.86 -24.62 -9.94
N GLU A 36 6.10 -24.29 -11.20
CA GLU A 36 5.05 -24.07 -12.21
C GLU A 36 4.51 -25.42 -12.67
N ILE A 37 3.56 -26.01 -11.94
CA ILE A 37 2.71 -27.06 -12.51
C ILE A 37 1.52 -26.35 -13.13
N LYS A 38 1.65 -25.98 -14.41
CA LYS A 38 0.57 -25.41 -15.24
C LYS A 38 -0.31 -26.53 -15.76
N GLN A 39 -1.16 -27.09 -14.89
CA GLN A 39 -2.13 -28.11 -15.31
C GLN A 39 -3.52 -27.49 -15.41
N ALA A 40 -4.17 -27.71 -16.55
CA ALA A 40 -5.60 -27.47 -16.69
C ALA A 40 -6.38 -28.56 -15.95
N VAL A 41 -7.27 -28.14 -15.06
CA VAL A 41 -8.17 -29.02 -14.29
C VAL A 41 -9.62 -28.61 -14.51
N ILE A 42 -10.57 -29.49 -14.21
CA ILE A 42 -12.01 -29.19 -14.19
C ILE A 42 -12.52 -29.24 -12.76
N THR A 43 -13.25 -28.21 -12.33
CA THR A 43 -13.94 -28.19 -11.04
C THR A 43 -15.06 -29.24 -11.02
N GLN A 44 -15.06 -30.11 -10.01
CA GLN A 44 -16.14 -31.09 -9.79
C GLN A 44 -17.19 -30.57 -8.81
N THR A 45 -16.79 -29.65 -7.94
CA THR A 45 -17.64 -28.99 -6.95
C THR A 45 -17.60 -27.47 -7.14
N HIS A 46 -18.41 -26.76 -6.38
CA HIS A 46 -18.20 -25.32 -6.17
C HIS A 46 -16.85 -25.12 -5.49
N CYS A 47 -16.06 -24.19 -6.02
CA CYS A 47 -14.69 -23.97 -5.58
C CYS A 47 -14.49 -22.53 -5.13
N LEU A 48 -14.45 -22.33 -3.81
CA LEU A 48 -14.16 -21.03 -3.23
C LEU A 48 -12.69 -20.67 -3.42
N LEU A 49 -12.45 -19.43 -3.84
CA LEU A 49 -11.12 -18.85 -3.98
C LEU A 49 -10.87 -17.84 -2.87
N SER A 50 -9.70 -17.92 -2.24
CA SER A 50 -9.25 -16.97 -1.23
C SER A 50 -8.00 -16.22 -1.67
N ALA A 51 -7.99 -14.91 -1.48
CA ALA A 51 -6.81 -14.07 -1.72
C ALA A 51 -6.59 -13.12 -0.54
N VAL A 52 -5.39 -12.53 -0.47
CA VAL A 52 -5.10 -11.48 0.52
C VAL A 52 -5.67 -10.17 0.00
N VAL A 53 -6.69 -9.65 0.69
CA VAL A 53 -7.34 -8.39 0.40
C VAL A 53 -7.14 -7.45 1.58
N SER A 54 -6.45 -6.32 1.35
CA SER A 54 -6.11 -5.36 2.40
C SER A 54 -5.42 -6.02 3.62
N GLY A 55 -4.45 -6.91 3.36
CA GLY A 55 -3.66 -7.60 4.38
C GLY A 55 -4.36 -8.77 5.10
N LYS A 56 -5.61 -9.11 4.74
CA LYS A 56 -6.36 -10.23 5.33
C LYS A 56 -6.73 -11.25 4.27
N GLN A 57 -6.63 -12.53 4.60
CA GLN A 57 -7.15 -13.58 3.72
C GLN A 57 -8.68 -13.53 3.72
N GLN A 58 -9.27 -13.44 2.53
CA GLN A 58 -10.71 -13.33 2.33
C GLN A 58 -11.13 -14.19 1.14
N VAL A 59 -12.35 -14.71 1.17
CA VAL A 59 -12.96 -15.35 0.00
C VAL A 59 -13.29 -14.26 -1.02
N VAL A 60 -12.74 -14.38 -2.23
CA VAL A 60 -12.83 -13.35 -3.28
C VAL A 60 -13.62 -13.80 -4.49
N ALA A 61 -13.77 -15.10 -4.70
CA ALA A 61 -14.55 -15.62 -5.80
C ALA A 61 -15.01 -17.05 -5.54
N GLU A 62 -15.91 -17.52 -6.38
CA GLU A 62 -16.40 -18.88 -6.43
C GLU A 62 -16.42 -19.35 -7.89
N ILE A 63 -15.76 -20.46 -8.17
CA ILE A 63 -15.79 -21.11 -9.48
C ILE A 63 -16.91 -22.15 -9.46
N LEU A 64 -17.77 -22.13 -10.47
CA LEU A 64 -18.88 -23.08 -10.58
C LEU A 64 -18.37 -24.48 -10.97
N PRO A 65 -19.15 -25.55 -10.73
CA PRO A 65 -18.81 -26.90 -11.22
C PRO A 65 -18.71 -26.98 -12.75
N GLY A 66 -17.91 -27.93 -13.24
CA GLY A 66 -17.73 -28.21 -14.67
C GLY A 66 -16.83 -27.21 -15.40
N GLN A 67 -16.16 -26.30 -14.69
CA GLN A 67 -15.37 -25.23 -15.28
C GLN A 67 -13.90 -25.59 -15.32
N SER A 68 -13.26 -25.39 -16.48
CA SER A 68 -11.81 -25.58 -16.56
C SER A 68 -11.05 -24.36 -16.05
N VAL A 69 -10.00 -24.60 -15.26
CA VAL A 69 -9.11 -23.59 -14.71
C VAL A 69 -7.66 -24.06 -14.74
N TRP A 70 -6.73 -23.13 -14.89
CA TRP A 70 -5.31 -23.42 -14.84
C TRP A 70 -4.80 -23.31 -13.41
N LEU A 71 -4.20 -24.37 -12.89
CA LEU A 71 -3.46 -24.31 -11.64
C LEU A 71 -2.07 -23.74 -11.95
N ASN A 72 -1.59 -22.81 -11.12
CA ASN A 72 -0.27 -22.18 -11.32
C ASN A 72 0.79 -22.89 -10.49
N SER A 73 0.56 -22.96 -9.18
CA SER A 73 1.47 -23.54 -8.19
C SER A 73 0.73 -23.81 -6.88
N VAL A 74 1.39 -24.51 -5.97
CA VAL A 74 0.93 -24.72 -4.60
C VAL A 74 1.38 -23.52 -3.75
N LEU A 75 0.43 -22.65 -3.36
CA LEU A 75 0.69 -21.59 -2.39
C LEU A 75 0.37 -22.11 -0.99
N LYS A 76 1.36 -22.11 -0.08
CA LYS A 76 1.19 -22.57 1.31
C LYS A 76 0.55 -23.97 1.43
N GLY A 77 0.88 -24.90 0.54
CA GLY A 77 0.31 -26.26 0.56
C GLY A 77 -1.08 -26.39 -0.08
N GLN A 78 -1.66 -25.32 -0.66
CA GLN A 78 -2.94 -25.36 -1.37
C GLN A 78 -2.76 -25.01 -2.85
N ASN A 79 -3.56 -25.65 -3.72
CA ASN A 79 -3.61 -25.30 -5.13
C ASN A 79 -4.01 -23.83 -5.30
N SER A 80 -3.42 -23.16 -6.29
CA SER A 80 -3.75 -21.78 -6.64
C SER A 80 -3.99 -21.60 -8.13
N THR A 81 -4.75 -20.58 -8.48
CA THR A 81 -5.04 -20.21 -9.86
C THR A 81 -4.88 -18.70 -10.07
N GLN A 82 -4.76 -18.28 -11.33
CA GLN A 82 -4.67 -16.86 -11.67
C GLN A 82 -5.92 -16.10 -11.23
N PHE A 83 -5.71 -14.98 -10.55
CA PHE A 83 -6.77 -14.07 -10.13
C PHE A 83 -6.35 -12.63 -10.47
N GLY A 84 -6.83 -12.10 -11.60
CA GLY A 84 -6.32 -10.86 -12.15
C GLY A 84 -4.84 -10.99 -12.55
N GLN A 85 -3.99 -10.10 -12.02
CA GLN A 85 -2.53 -10.20 -12.18
C GLN A 85 -1.85 -11.00 -11.07
N GLY A 86 -2.60 -11.41 -10.04
CA GLY A 86 -2.11 -12.19 -8.90
C GLY A 86 -2.58 -13.64 -8.94
N ALA A 87 -2.65 -14.24 -7.76
CA ALA A 87 -3.13 -15.60 -7.58
C ALA A 87 -4.11 -15.68 -6.41
N ALA A 88 -5.08 -16.58 -6.51
CA ALA A 88 -5.98 -16.94 -5.42
C ALA A 88 -5.88 -18.44 -5.12
N MET A 89 -5.96 -18.77 -3.84
CA MET A 89 -5.87 -20.13 -3.31
C MET A 89 -7.23 -20.81 -3.39
N LEU A 90 -7.26 -22.03 -3.91
CA LEU A 90 -8.45 -22.88 -3.90
C LEU A 90 -8.66 -23.40 -2.48
N ALA A 91 -9.90 -23.32 -1.98
CA ALA A 91 -10.26 -23.92 -0.70
C ALA A 91 -9.98 -25.43 -0.71
N PRO A 92 -9.58 -26.04 0.43
CA PRO A 92 -9.34 -27.49 0.52
C PRO A 92 -10.54 -28.36 0.11
N SER A 93 -11.77 -27.83 0.21
CA SER A 93 -13.00 -28.50 -0.21
C SER A 93 -13.23 -28.51 -1.72
N CYS A 94 -12.40 -27.82 -2.51
CA CYS A 94 -12.52 -27.78 -3.96
C CYS A 94 -11.97 -29.07 -4.56
N HIS A 95 -12.86 -29.88 -5.13
CA HIS A 95 -12.48 -31.09 -5.84
C HIS A 95 -12.27 -30.77 -7.31
N VAL A 96 -11.14 -31.20 -7.86
CA VAL A 96 -10.77 -30.97 -9.26
C VAL A 96 -10.37 -32.28 -9.92
N GLY A 97 -10.78 -32.46 -11.18
CA GLY A 97 -10.42 -33.59 -12.03
C GLY A 97 -9.52 -33.19 -13.19
N ALA A 98 -8.99 -34.17 -13.93
CA ALA A 98 -8.23 -33.91 -15.14
C ALA A 98 -9.10 -33.26 -16.22
N ALA A 99 -8.59 -32.23 -16.89
CA ALA A 99 -9.28 -31.64 -18.04
C ALA A 99 -9.09 -32.51 -19.30
N PRO A 100 -10.15 -32.90 -20.04
CA PRO A 100 -10.03 -33.65 -21.27
C PRO A 100 -9.49 -32.75 -22.39
N GLY A 101 -8.36 -33.16 -22.97
CA GLY A 101 -7.80 -32.64 -24.22
C GLY A 101 -7.57 -31.13 -24.27
N LYS A 102 -6.38 -30.65 -23.85
CA LYS A 102 -5.68 -29.45 -24.39
C LYS A 102 -4.31 -29.29 -23.74
N SER A 103 -3.39 -28.70 -24.52
CA SER A 103 -2.00 -28.27 -24.24
C SER A 103 -1.65 -28.02 -22.75
N ASN A 104 -0.41 -28.32 -22.35
CA ASN A 104 0.16 -28.00 -21.04
C ASN A 104 0.60 -26.53 -20.88
N ALA A 105 0.37 -25.67 -21.89
CA ALA A 105 0.78 -24.27 -21.87
C ALA A 105 -0.43 -23.35 -21.64
N MET A 106 -0.40 -22.59 -20.53
CA MET A 106 -1.35 -21.51 -20.26
C MET A 106 -1.28 -20.48 -21.40
N PRO A 107 -2.42 -19.98 -21.93
CA PRO A 107 -2.39 -18.93 -22.94
C PRO A 107 -1.64 -17.71 -22.41
N GLU A 108 -0.53 -17.36 -23.07
CA GLU A 108 0.17 -16.11 -22.77
C GLU A 108 -0.65 -14.95 -23.33
N GLU A 109 -1.43 -14.31 -22.48
CA GLU A 109 -2.13 -13.08 -22.82
C GLU A 109 -1.39 -11.89 -22.20
N HIS A 110 -0.66 -11.15 -23.03
CA HIS A 110 0.20 -10.03 -22.63
C HIS A 110 -0.50 -8.67 -22.64
N THR A 111 -1.82 -8.63 -22.88
CA THR A 111 -2.60 -7.37 -22.91
C THR A 111 -2.39 -6.56 -21.63
N PRO A 112 -1.95 -5.29 -21.70
CA PRO A 112 -1.77 -4.50 -20.49
C PRO A 112 -3.12 -4.26 -19.81
N MET A 113 -3.10 -4.21 -18.48
CA MET A 113 -4.27 -3.81 -17.71
C MET A 113 -4.66 -2.37 -18.05
N GLN A 114 -5.96 -2.10 -18.16
CA GLN A 114 -6.49 -0.76 -18.41
C GLN A 114 -6.99 -0.05 -17.14
N GLY A 115 -7.31 -0.80 -16.09
CA GLY A 115 -7.70 -0.24 -14.81
C GLY A 115 -8.37 -1.27 -13.91
N TYR A 116 -9.16 -0.77 -12.96
CA TYR A 116 -9.91 -1.58 -12.01
C TYR A 116 -11.41 -1.35 -12.12
N LEU A 117 -12.16 -2.41 -11.83
CA LEU A 117 -13.60 -2.43 -11.60
C LEU A 117 -13.86 -2.60 -10.11
N VAL A 118 -14.94 -2.04 -9.61
CA VAL A 118 -15.43 -2.20 -8.24
C VAL A 118 -16.70 -3.04 -8.28
N THR A 119 -16.69 -4.19 -7.62
CA THR A 119 -17.89 -5.02 -7.42
C THR A 119 -18.69 -4.48 -6.24
N LYS A 120 -19.99 -4.17 -6.41
CA LYS A 120 -20.86 -3.76 -5.29
C LYS A 120 -21.61 -4.93 -4.67
N ASP A 121 -21.95 -5.90 -5.52
CA ASP A 121 -22.61 -7.15 -5.20
C ASP A 121 -21.77 -8.30 -5.77
N ASN A 122 -22.31 -9.52 -5.70
CA ASN A 122 -21.72 -10.66 -6.39
C ASN A 122 -21.78 -10.43 -7.91
N VAL A 123 -20.65 -10.57 -8.61
CA VAL A 123 -20.53 -10.28 -10.04
C VAL A 123 -20.19 -11.55 -10.80
N ARG A 124 -21.01 -11.89 -11.80
CA ARG A 124 -20.80 -13.06 -12.66
C ARG A 124 -19.72 -12.81 -13.70
N LEU A 125 -18.87 -13.81 -13.89
CA LEU A 125 -17.88 -13.89 -14.96
C LEU A 125 -18.40 -14.83 -16.05
N TYR A 126 -18.60 -14.28 -17.24
CA TYR A 126 -19.15 -14.98 -18.40
C TYR A 126 -18.04 -15.49 -19.32
N ALA A 127 -18.28 -16.61 -19.99
CA ALA A 127 -17.35 -17.18 -20.97
C ALA A 127 -17.25 -16.35 -22.27
N ASP A 128 -18.30 -15.57 -22.58
CA ASP A 128 -18.39 -14.72 -23.76
C ASP A 128 -19.10 -13.39 -23.40
N SER A 129 -18.99 -12.38 -24.27
CA SER A 129 -19.63 -11.06 -24.18
C SER A 129 -21.15 -11.10 -24.42
N ARG A 130 -21.84 -12.10 -23.86
CA ARG A 130 -23.30 -12.29 -23.94
C ARG A 130 -23.85 -12.85 -22.64
N ARG A 131 -25.02 -12.35 -22.21
CA ARG A 131 -25.68 -12.70 -20.93
C ARG A 131 -26.19 -14.14 -20.87
N ASP A 132 -26.43 -14.77 -22.01
CA ASP A 132 -26.86 -16.16 -22.17
C ASP A 132 -25.69 -17.15 -22.26
N SER A 133 -24.45 -16.65 -22.31
CA SER A 133 -23.26 -17.51 -22.28
C SER A 133 -23.05 -18.15 -20.90
N ALA A 134 -22.24 -19.21 -20.87
CA ALA A 134 -21.94 -19.92 -19.64
C ALA A 134 -21.30 -18.99 -18.59
N VAL A 135 -21.82 -19.03 -17.36
CA VAL A 135 -21.20 -18.40 -16.20
C VAL A 135 -20.10 -19.33 -15.69
N VAL A 136 -18.89 -18.82 -15.58
CA VAL A 136 -17.70 -19.58 -15.17
C VAL A 136 -17.43 -19.41 -13.68
N ALA A 137 -17.58 -18.19 -13.18
CA ALA A 137 -17.30 -17.87 -11.78
C ALA A 137 -18.13 -16.67 -11.31
N GLU A 138 -18.11 -16.44 -10.01
CA GLU A 138 -18.71 -15.28 -9.37
C GLU A 138 -17.66 -14.60 -8.48
N LEU A 139 -17.39 -13.32 -8.73
CA LEU A 139 -16.60 -12.47 -7.87
C LEU A 139 -17.44 -12.01 -6.68
N LYS A 140 -16.86 -12.00 -5.49
CA LYS A 140 -17.53 -11.50 -4.27
C LYS A 140 -17.61 -9.96 -4.28
N PRO A 141 -18.47 -9.37 -3.44
CA PRO A 141 -18.69 -7.93 -3.42
C PRO A 141 -17.50 -7.18 -2.84
N HIS A 142 -17.51 -5.87 -3.03
CA HIS A 142 -16.53 -4.91 -2.53
C HIS A 142 -15.11 -5.16 -3.02
N LEU A 143 -14.89 -5.73 -4.20
CA LEU A 143 -13.56 -5.99 -4.73
C LEU A 143 -13.16 -4.96 -5.78
N ARG A 144 -11.92 -4.47 -5.70
CA ARG A 144 -11.22 -3.90 -6.86
C ARG A 144 -10.61 -5.02 -7.70
N TYR A 145 -11.15 -5.23 -8.89
CA TYR A 145 -10.74 -6.29 -9.81
C TYR A 145 -10.20 -5.74 -11.14
N PRO A 146 -9.04 -6.19 -11.62
CA PRO A 146 -8.41 -5.63 -12.82
C PRO A 146 -9.14 -6.04 -14.11
N PHE A 147 -9.19 -5.13 -15.09
CA PHE A 147 -9.69 -5.40 -16.44
C PHE A 147 -8.65 -5.00 -17.51
N VAL A 148 -8.72 -5.65 -18.68
CA VAL A 148 -7.74 -5.48 -19.77
C VAL A 148 -8.31 -4.78 -21.01
N ALA A 149 -9.64 -4.78 -21.16
CA ALA A 149 -10.33 -4.03 -22.22
C ALA A 149 -11.79 -3.80 -21.86
N GLU A 150 -12.39 -2.79 -22.46
CA GLU A 150 -13.82 -2.52 -22.46
C GLU A 150 -14.31 -2.48 -23.90
N GLN A 151 -15.39 -3.20 -24.21
CA GLN A 151 -15.97 -3.26 -25.55
C GLN A 151 -17.44 -3.63 -25.47
N ASP A 152 -18.31 -2.91 -26.19
CA ASP A 152 -19.73 -3.25 -26.42
C ASP A 152 -20.54 -3.52 -25.14
N GLY A 153 -20.27 -2.78 -24.06
CA GLY A 153 -20.94 -2.95 -22.76
C GLY A 153 -20.38 -4.08 -21.89
N TRP A 154 -19.19 -4.59 -22.22
CA TRP A 154 -18.49 -5.65 -21.47
C TRP A 154 -17.06 -5.27 -21.13
N TYR A 155 -16.60 -5.75 -19.99
CA TYR A 155 -15.19 -5.71 -19.59
C TYR A 155 -14.55 -7.08 -19.76
N LYS A 156 -13.41 -7.13 -20.44
CA LYS A 156 -12.56 -8.33 -20.53
C LYS A 156 -11.67 -8.39 -19.30
N VAL A 157 -11.65 -9.52 -18.61
CA VAL A 157 -10.88 -9.75 -17.38
C VAL A 157 -10.15 -11.09 -17.40
N ARG A 158 -9.06 -11.19 -16.62
CA ARG A 158 -8.26 -12.42 -16.52
C ARG A 158 -8.60 -13.21 -15.26
N PHE A 159 -9.09 -14.43 -15.44
CA PHE A 159 -9.46 -15.30 -14.34
C PHE A 159 -9.17 -16.76 -14.70
N GLY A 160 -8.50 -17.48 -13.80
CA GLY A 160 -8.31 -18.92 -13.96
C GLY A 160 -7.44 -19.32 -15.17
N GLY A 161 -6.56 -18.43 -15.65
CA GLY A 161 -5.76 -18.63 -16.86
C GLY A 161 -6.54 -18.44 -18.17
N LYS A 162 -7.66 -17.70 -18.12
CA LYS A 162 -8.55 -17.43 -19.25
C LYS A 162 -8.98 -15.96 -19.26
N THR A 163 -9.43 -15.51 -20.43
CA THR A 163 -10.21 -14.28 -20.56
C THR A 163 -11.70 -14.58 -20.39
N LEU A 164 -12.33 -13.85 -19.48
CA LEU A 164 -13.76 -13.86 -19.18
C LEU A 164 -14.32 -12.45 -19.28
N PHE A 165 -15.65 -12.34 -19.21
CA PHE A 165 -16.38 -11.10 -19.43
C PHE A 165 -17.23 -10.73 -18.23
N ILE A 166 -17.21 -9.44 -17.87
CA ILE A 166 -18.11 -8.83 -16.89
C ILE A 166 -19.02 -7.86 -17.62
N ALA A 167 -20.32 -7.93 -17.38
CA ALA A 167 -21.25 -6.96 -17.96
C ALA A 167 -21.09 -5.60 -17.27
N ALA A 168 -20.98 -4.53 -18.07
CA ALA A 168 -20.72 -3.19 -17.53
C ALA A 168 -21.74 -2.69 -16.49
N PRO A 169 -23.05 -3.01 -16.57
CA PRO A 169 -24.01 -2.60 -15.55
C PRO A 169 -23.80 -3.20 -14.16
N ASP A 170 -23.03 -4.29 -14.04
CA ASP A 170 -22.86 -5.03 -12.77
C ASP A 170 -21.69 -4.50 -11.93
N VAL A 171 -20.92 -3.54 -12.45
CA VAL A 171 -19.70 -3.02 -11.85
C VAL A 171 -19.58 -1.52 -12.04
N GLU A 172 -18.76 -0.87 -11.21
CA GLU A 172 -18.33 0.51 -11.45
C GLU A 172 -16.86 0.54 -11.84
N LYS A 173 -16.46 1.50 -12.67
CA LYS A 173 -15.03 1.80 -12.82
C LYS A 173 -14.49 2.37 -11.51
N ASP A 174 -13.32 1.88 -11.12
CA ASP A 174 -12.60 2.45 -9.99
C ASP A 174 -12.24 3.91 -10.26
N ARG A 175 -12.47 4.77 -9.27
CA ARG A 175 -12.23 6.21 -9.34
C ARG A 175 -10.98 6.63 -8.55
N GLY A 176 -10.07 5.69 -8.33
CA GLY A 176 -8.84 5.90 -7.59
C GLY A 176 -8.99 5.85 -6.07
N ILE A 177 -7.84 6.02 -5.40
CA ILE A 177 -7.70 5.98 -3.95
C ILE A 177 -7.26 7.36 -3.46
N ALA A 178 -7.98 7.89 -2.47
CA ALA A 178 -7.64 9.17 -1.86
C ALA A 178 -6.44 9.04 -0.92
N VAL A 179 -5.44 9.90 -1.13
CA VAL A 179 -4.30 10.09 -0.21
C VAL A 179 -4.50 11.42 0.49
N LEU A 180 -4.88 11.37 1.76
CA LEU A 180 -5.20 12.53 2.60
C LEU A 180 -3.92 13.13 3.16
N THR A 181 -3.84 14.46 3.23
CA THR A 181 -2.66 15.17 3.73
C THR A 181 -3.00 16.11 4.88
N TYR A 182 -2.22 15.97 5.93
CA TYR A 182 -2.20 16.80 7.15
C TYR A 182 -0.77 17.24 7.44
N HIS A 183 -0.55 18.19 8.36
CA HIS A 183 0.80 18.59 8.78
C HIS A 183 0.84 18.76 10.31
N HIS A 184 0.37 19.90 10.79
CA HIS A 184 0.45 20.29 12.20
C HIS A 184 -0.89 20.12 12.90
N LEU A 185 -0.85 19.73 14.17
CA LEU A 185 -2.04 19.62 15.01
C LEU A 185 -1.83 20.38 16.32
N LEU A 186 -2.80 21.20 16.70
CA LEU A 186 -2.77 21.92 17.97
C LEU A 186 -4.16 21.94 18.60
N LYS A 187 -4.22 21.95 19.94
CA LYS A 187 -5.48 22.25 20.62
C LYS A 187 -5.84 23.71 20.39
N ASN A 188 -7.13 24.03 20.33
CA ASN A 188 -7.58 25.42 20.14
C ASN A 188 -7.04 26.37 21.21
N ALA A 189 -6.95 25.91 22.46
CA ALA A 189 -6.40 26.68 23.58
C ALA A 189 -4.87 26.94 23.46
N GLU A 190 -4.15 26.04 22.79
CA GLU A 190 -2.68 26.13 22.62
C GLU A 190 -2.28 26.89 21.36
N ASN A 191 -3.14 26.89 20.33
CA ASN A 191 -2.84 27.48 19.04
C ASN A 191 -2.89 29.01 19.11
N ARG A 192 -1.79 29.67 19.50
CA ARG A 192 -1.67 31.13 19.52
C ARG A 192 -1.16 31.68 18.18
N TYR A 193 -0.09 31.10 17.65
CA TYR A 193 0.65 31.64 16.50
C TYR A 193 0.32 30.98 15.15
N PHE A 194 -0.30 29.80 15.15
CA PHE A 194 -0.57 29.04 13.93
C PHE A 194 -2.06 29.06 13.53
N ARG A 195 -2.87 29.97 14.09
CA ARG A 195 -4.32 30.02 13.85
C ARG A 195 -4.66 30.26 12.38
N GLN A 196 -3.86 31.08 11.69
CA GLN A 196 -4.08 31.43 10.28
C GLN A 196 -3.25 30.57 9.30
N THR A 197 -2.56 29.55 9.82
CA THR A 197 -1.80 28.62 8.99
C THR A 197 -2.73 27.52 8.49
N SER A 198 -2.98 27.49 7.18
CA SER A 198 -3.91 26.54 6.55
C SER A 198 -3.54 25.06 6.77
N THR A 199 -2.26 24.76 7.02
CA THR A 199 -1.75 23.42 7.31
C THR A 199 -1.79 23.02 8.80
N THR A 200 -2.41 23.85 9.65
CA THR A 200 -2.62 23.54 11.08
C THR A 200 -4.08 23.15 11.34
N THR A 201 -4.31 21.89 11.70
CA THR A 201 -5.63 21.35 12.02
C THR A 201 -5.84 21.30 13.53
N SER A 202 -7.03 21.67 14.00
CA SER A 202 -7.33 21.51 15.43
C SER A 202 -7.46 20.03 15.79
N VAL A 203 -7.06 19.64 17.01
CA VAL A 203 -7.21 18.25 17.48
C VAL A 203 -8.68 17.80 17.39
N THR A 204 -9.61 18.68 17.74
CA THR A 204 -11.06 18.42 17.65
C THR A 204 -11.51 18.18 16.21
N ALA A 205 -11.08 19.01 15.25
CA ALA A 205 -11.44 18.83 13.85
C ALA A 205 -10.86 17.53 13.30
N PHE A 206 -9.61 17.22 13.62
CA PHE A 206 -8.99 15.96 13.20
C PHE A 206 -9.72 14.74 13.77
N GLU A 207 -10.10 14.77 15.04
CA GLU A 207 -10.89 13.69 15.65
C GLU A 207 -12.26 13.51 14.97
N GLN A 208 -12.96 14.61 14.69
CA GLN A 208 -14.24 14.59 13.96
C GLN A 208 -14.08 14.03 12.54
N GLN A 209 -13.01 14.40 11.85
CA GLN A 209 -12.67 13.87 10.52
C GLN A 209 -12.43 12.36 10.58
N MET A 210 -11.64 11.87 11.55
CA MET A 210 -11.40 10.43 11.72
C MET A 210 -12.68 9.66 12.09
N ALA A 211 -13.52 10.25 12.94
CA ALA A 211 -14.82 9.68 13.31
C ALA A 211 -15.73 9.54 12.09
N LEU A 212 -15.84 10.59 11.28
CA LEU A 212 -16.63 10.59 10.05
C LEU A 212 -16.14 9.51 9.07
N LEU A 213 -14.84 9.45 8.81
CA LEU A 213 -14.25 8.44 7.92
C LEU A 213 -14.58 7.02 8.41
N LYS A 214 -14.46 6.79 9.72
CA LYS A 214 -14.80 5.49 10.31
C LYS A 214 -16.27 5.15 10.17
N GLN A 215 -17.16 6.10 10.46
CA GLN A 215 -18.62 5.94 10.35
C GLN A 215 -19.04 5.63 8.91
N GLN A 216 -18.34 6.21 7.93
CA GLN A 216 -18.62 6.02 6.50
C GLN A 216 -18.03 4.71 5.95
N GLY A 217 -17.37 3.91 6.79
CA GLY A 217 -16.81 2.62 6.43
C GLY A 217 -15.42 2.68 5.79
N TYR A 218 -14.76 3.85 5.79
CA TYR A 218 -13.42 3.94 5.23
C TYR A 218 -12.40 3.14 6.04
N ARG A 219 -11.45 2.55 5.32
CA ARG A 219 -10.28 1.87 5.88
C ARG A 219 -9.01 2.49 5.34
N THR A 220 -8.00 2.55 6.20
CA THR A 220 -6.67 3.02 5.80
C THR A 220 -5.86 1.90 5.16
N ILE A 221 -5.13 2.23 4.10
CA ILE A 221 -4.07 1.43 3.52
C ILE A 221 -2.73 2.15 3.56
N SER A 222 -1.66 1.37 3.50
CA SER A 222 -0.29 1.90 3.48
C SER A 222 0.07 2.47 2.10
N LEU A 223 1.17 3.22 2.01
CA LEU A 223 1.68 3.63 0.70
C LEU A 223 2.27 2.45 -0.09
N TYR A 224 2.66 1.35 0.56
CA TYR A 224 3.01 0.09 -0.12
C TYR A 224 1.81 -0.51 -0.83
N ASP A 225 0.62 -0.38 -0.25
CA ASP A 225 -0.63 -0.79 -0.89
C ASP A 225 -0.97 0.12 -2.09
N ILE A 226 -0.70 1.43 -2.00
CA ILE A 226 -0.82 2.36 -3.13
C ILE A 226 0.18 2.01 -4.25
N GLU A 227 1.39 1.60 -3.91
CA GLU A 227 2.35 1.11 -4.90
C GLU A 227 1.84 -0.16 -5.60
N ASN A 228 1.30 -1.12 -4.84
CA ASN A 228 0.70 -2.34 -5.39
C ASN A 228 -0.53 -2.05 -6.27
N TYR A 229 -1.34 -1.05 -5.90
CA TYR A 229 -2.44 -0.54 -6.73
C TYR A 229 -1.94 -0.08 -8.10
N LEU A 230 -0.90 0.76 -8.12
CA LEU A 230 -0.31 1.27 -9.36
C LEU A 230 0.43 0.18 -10.15
N ASN A 231 0.87 -0.89 -9.49
CA ASN A 231 1.47 -2.07 -10.13
C ASN A 231 0.43 -3.03 -10.72
N GLY A 232 -0.86 -2.85 -10.45
CA GLY A 232 -1.90 -3.78 -10.90
C GLY A 232 -2.00 -5.06 -10.06
N SER A 233 -1.26 -5.17 -8.95
CA SER A 233 -1.15 -6.39 -8.13
C SER A 233 -2.04 -6.37 -6.89
N ALA A 234 -2.73 -5.26 -6.61
CA ALA A 234 -3.56 -5.15 -5.44
C ALA A 234 -4.97 -5.70 -5.61
N HIS A 235 -5.45 -6.38 -4.56
CA HIS A 235 -6.86 -6.70 -4.35
C HIS A 235 -7.32 -5.98 -3.10
N PHE A 236 -8.35 -5.15 -3.24
CA PHE A 236 -8.79 -4.24 -2.19
C PHE A 236 -10.28 -4.32 -1.94
N SER A 237 -10.67 -4.08 -0.69
CA SER A 237 -12.06 -3.80 -0.37
C SER A 237 -12.47 -2.43 -0.90
N ASP A 238 -13.76 -2.13 -0.96
CA ASP A 238 -14.22 -0.78 -1.24
C ASP A 238 -13.89 0.21 -0.08
N LYS A 239 -14.04 1.51 -0.36
CA LYS A 239 -13.76 2.67 0.52
C LYS A 239 -12.39 2.64 1.22
N LEU A 240 -11.34 2.84 0.43
CA LEU A 240 -9.98 2.96 0.94
C LEU A 240 -9.46 4.39 0.88
N ILE A 241 -8.64 4.74 1.87
CA ILE A 241 -7.87 5.97 1.95
C ILE A 241 -6.46 5.67 2.42
N SER A 242 -5.52 6.55 2.13
CA SER A 242 -4.24 6.62 2.85
C SER A 242 -4.16 7.95 3.59
N ILE A 243 -3.63 7.96 4.81
CA ILE A 243 -3.49 9.17 5.61
C ILE A 243 -2.01 9.52 5.69
N THR A 244 -1.66 10.76 5.34
CA THR A 244 -0.28 11.24 5.32
C THR A 244 -0.13 12.51 6.16
N PHE A 245 1.01 12.63 6.85
CA PHE A 245 1.42 13.82 7.58
C PHE A 245 2.77 14.30 7.04
N ASP A 246 2.87 15.57 6.65
CA ASP A 246 4.13 16.13 6.17
C ASP A 246 4.93 16.78 7.32
N ASP A 247 6.16 17.20 7.03
CA ASP A 247 7.13 17.89 7.90
C ASP A 247 7.79 17.07 9.03
N GLY A 248 7.16 16.02 9.53
CA GLY A 248 7.70 15.24 10.65
C GLY A 248 7.52 15.91 12.02
N LEU A 249 6.39 16.59 12.24
CA LEU A 249 6.14 17.38 13.45
C LEU A 249 5.79 16.51 14.68
N GLU A 250 6.31 16.89 15.84
CA GLU A 250 6.06 16.22 17.13
C GLU A 250 4.56 16.23 17.52
N SER A 251 3.79 17.22 17.04
CA SER A 251 2.34 17.27 17.21
C SER A 251 1.62 16.02 16.70
N VAL A 252 2.18 15.36 15.66
CA VAL A 252 1.59 14.13 15.11
C VAL A 252 1.69 13.00 16.13
N TYR A 253 2.86 12.83 16.77
CA TYR A 253 3.03 11.90 17.88
C TYR A 253 2.10 12.25 19.06
N ARG A 254 2.05 13.53 19.43
CA ARG A 254 1.31 13.97 20.62
C ARG A 254 -0.21 13.89 20.47
N TYR A 255 -0.74 14.26 19.30
CA TYR A 255 -2.18 14.45 19.11
C TYR A 255 -2.80 13.53 18.07
N ALA A 256 -2.18 13.35 16.91
CA ALA A 256 -2.76 12.50 15.87
C ALA A 256 -2.68 11.01 16.24
N PHE A 257 -1.55 10.56 16.77
CA PHE A 257 -1.31 9.14 17.05
C PHE A 257 -2.30 8.50 18.04
N PRO A 258 -2.68 9.13 19.18
CA PRO A 258 -3.74 8.60 20.04
C PRO A 258 -5.10 8.47 19.32
N ILE A 259 -5.45 9.43 18.46
CA ILE A 259 -6.69 9.42 17.68
C ILE A 259 -6.66 8.31 16.62
N LEU A 260 -5.55 8.17 15.88
CA LEU A 260 -5.36 7.09 14.93
C LEU A 260 -5.51 5.71 15.59
N LYS A 261 -4.94 5.52 16.79
CA LYS A 261 -5.15 4.30 17.60
C LYS A 261 -6.62 4.06 17.93
N LYS A 262 -7.33 5.09 18.40
CA LYS A 262 -8.76 5.02 18.74
C LYS A 262 -9.61 4.51 17.57
N TYR A 263 -9.34 4.99 16.34
CA TYR A 263 -10.11 4.60 15.14
C TYR A 263 -9.55 3.40 14.37
N ARG A 264 -8.38 2.89 14.79
CA ARG A 264 -7.62 1.82 14.12
C ARG A 264 -7.25 2.20 12.68
N PHE A 265 -6.71 3.41 12.53
CA PHE A 265 -6.23 3.95 11.27
C PHE A 265 -4.72 3.98 11.23
N ASN A 266 -4.16 3.49 10.12
CA ASN A 266 -2.75 3.56 9.81
C ASN A 266 -2.46 4.85 9.05
N ALA A 267 -1.22 5.35 9.17
CA ALA A 267 -0.79 6.54 8.46
C ALA A 267 0.67 6.45 8.02
N THR A 268 1.09 7.41 7.20
CA THR A 268 2.50 7.65 6.86
C THR A 268 2.89 9.06 7.28
N ILE A 269 4.08 9.22 7.85
CA ILE A 269 4.68 10.53 8.10
C ILE A 269 5.86 10.75 7.13
N PHE A 270 5.79 11.81 6.33
CA PHE A 270 6.89 12.28 5.50
C PHE A 270 7.75 13.23 6.33
N VAL A 271 9.01 12.86 6.54
CA VAL A 271 9.89 13.55 7.48
C VAL A 271 11.02 14.28 6.75
N ILE A 272 11.24 15.54 7.13
CA ILE A 272 12.43 16.29 6.69
C ILE A 272 13.61 15.73 7.49
N SER A 273 14.44 14.91 6.86
CA SER A 273 15.36 14.06 7.64
C SER A 273 16.43 14.85 8.42
N SER A 274 16.81 16.06 7.96
CA SER A 274 17.72 16.95 8.72
C SER A 274 17.09 17.57 9.98
N ARG A 275 15.77 17.49 10.15
CA ARG A 275 15.05 18.11 11.28
C ARG A 275 14.69 17.12 12.38
N MET A 276 14.79 15.81 12.13
CA MET A 276 14.61 14.80 13.18
C MET A 276 15.57 15.03 14.33
N LYS A 277 15.10 14.78 15.55
CA LYS A 277 15.86 15.00 16.77
C LYS A 277 16.22 13.66 17.42
N TYR A 278 17.39 13.59 18.03
CA TYR A 278 17.79 12.42 18.84
C TYR A 278 17.24 12.51 20.26
N THR A 279 17.13 13.73 20.81
CA THR A 279 16.69 13.98 22.18
C THR A 279 15.35 14.69 22.22
N LEU A 280 14.57 14.41 23.26
CA LEU A 280 13.32 15.09 23.55
C LEU A 280 13.60 16.52 24.03
N ALA A 281 12.77 17.46 23.58
CA ALA A 281 12.69 18.80 24.14
C ALA A 281 11.36 18.95 24.91
N PRO A 282 11.28 19.86 25.90
CA PRO A 282 9.99 20.26 26.47
C PRO A 282 9.02 20.67 25.35
N TRP A 283 7.75 20.29 25.48
CA TRP A 283 6.73 20.66 24.50
C TRP A 283 6.33 22.13 24.67
N ASP A 284 6.47 22.90 23.59
CA ASP A 284 6.03 24.27 23.41
C ASP A 284 5.16 24.37 22.15
N PRO A 285 3.83 24.51 22.28
CA PRO A 285 2.92 24.60 21.15
C PRO A 285 3.09 25.89 20.32
N ASN A 286 3.95 26.83 20.75
CA ASN A 286 4.29 28.03 20.02
C ASN A 286 5.46 27.85 19.04
N GLN A 287 6.10 26.66 19.04
CA GLN A 287 7.25 26.36 18.20
C GLN A 287 7.01 25.11 17.35
N LEU A 288 7.64 25.09 16.17
CA LEU A 288 7.69 23.86 15.37
C LEU A 288 8.71 22.91 15.98
N GLN A 289 8.21 21.85 16.61
CA GLN A 289 9.01 20.75 17.11
C GLN A 289 8.86 19.53 16.21
N PHE A 290 9.94 18.75 16.11
CA PHE A 290 10.05 17.62 15.20
C PHE A 290 10.17 16.33 16.00
N ILE A 291 9.61 15.27 15.42
CA ILE A 291 9.59 13.95 16.03
C ILE A 291 11.00 13.44 16.33
N THR A 292 11.15 12.77 17.48
CA THR A 292 12.38 12.07 17.84
C THR A 292 12.38 10.61 17.40
N ARG A 293 13.56 9.97 17.42
CA ARG A 293 13.70 8.52 17.23
C ARG A 293 12.75 7.73 18.14
N THR A 294 12.78 8.03 19.43
CA THR A 294 12.00 7.33 20.46
C THR A 294 10.50 7.49 20.23
N GLN A 295 10.04 8.69 19.87
CA GLN A 295 8.63 8.95 19.57
C GLN A 295 8.18 8.15 18.34
N TYR A 296 8.99 8.12 17.28
CA TYR A 296 8.65 7.33 16.09
C TYR A 296 8.57 5.83 16.40
N GLN A 297 9.52 5.28 17.16
CA GLN A 297 9.48 3.88 17.58
C GLN A 297 8.18 3.52 18.33
N GLN A 298 7.66 4.44 19.13
CA GLN A 298 6.39 4.26 19.84
C GLN A 298 5.15 4.35 18.92
N MET A 299 5.28 4.93 17.74
CA MET A 299 4.19 5.04 16.75
C MET A 299 4.06 3.79 15.86
N GLN A 300 5.07 2.94 15.86
CA GLN A 300 5.03 1.67 15.13
C GLN A 300 4.10 0.65 15.81
N PRO A 301 3.47 -0.25 15.04
CA PRO A 301 3.49 -0.35 13.58
C PRO A 301 2.44 0.54 12.89
N LEU A 302 1.73 1.40 13.61
CA LEU A 302 0.57 2.13 13.10
C LEU A 302 0.95 3.25 12.11
N VAL A 303 2.14 3.86 12.29
CA VAL A 303 2.65 4.93 11.43
C VAL A 303 3.95 4.51 10.77
N ASP A 304 3.96 4.56 9.44
CA ASP A 304 5.15 4.37 8.60
C ASP A 304 5.90 5.70 8.39
N LEU A 305 7.21 5.66 8.17
CA LEU A 305 8.03 6.85 7.97
C LEU A 305 8.66 6.87 6.58
N GLN A 306 8.53 7.99 5.89
CA GLN A 306 9.00 8.20 4.52
C GLN A 306 9.67 9.59 4.37
N SER A 307 10.20 9.90 3.19
CA SER A 307 11.04 11.09 3.01
C SER A 307 10.24 12.35 2.65
N HIS A 308 10.55 13.45 3.32
CA HIS A 308 10.18 14.81 2.91
C HIS A 308 11.41 15.64 2.54
N THR A 309 12.38 15.01 1.85
CA THR A 309 13.71 15.55 1.52
C THR A 309 14.63 15.66 2.72
N HIS A 310 15.94 15.88 2.49
CA HIS A 310 16.88 16.12 3.57
C HIS A 310 16.84 17.59 3.99
N PHE A 311 17.04 18.52 3.05
CA PHE A 311 17.23 19.95 3.35
C PHE A 311 16.46 20.89 2.40
N LEU A 312 15.69 20.34 1.46
CA LEU A 312 15.02 21.13 0.42
C LEU A 312 13.68 21.75 0.84
N HIS A 313 13.21 21.49 2.06
CA HIS A 313 12.02 22.11 2.63
C HIS A 313 12.25 23.58 3.07
N ARG A 314 12.48 24.47 2.11
CA ARG A 314 12.78 25.89 2.32
C ARG A 314 12.23 26.75 1.19
N LEU A 315 12.03 28.03 1.48
CA LEU A 315 11.70 29.04 0.50
C LEU A 315 12.89 29.97 0.26
N LEU A 316 13.12 30.37 -0.99
CA LEU A 316 13.98 31.47 -1.39
C LEU A 316 13.13 32.45 -2.19
N LYS A 317 13.02 33.70 -1.73
CA LYS A 317 12.15 34.72 -2.33
C LYS A 317 10.71 34.21 -2.54
N LYS A 318 10.12 33.61 -1.50
CA LYS A 318 8.77 33.01 -1.47
C LYS A 318 8.55 31.84 -2.45
N GLN A 319 9.61 31.26 -3.02
CA GLN A 319 9.53 30.12 -3.93
C GLN A 319 10.28 28.91 -3.36
N PRO A 320 9.76 27.68 -3.51
CA PRO A 320 10.45 26.47 -3.07
C PRO A 320 11.86 26.38 -3.67
N ILE A 321 12.87 26.21 -2.81
CA ILE A 321 14.26 26.22 -3.28
C ILE A 321 14.56 25.09 -4.26
N MET A 322 13.84 23.97 -4.13
CA MET A 322 13.99 22.80 -4.98
C MET A 322 13.78 23.10 -6.46
N LEU A 323 12.84 24.00 -6.80
CA LEU A 323 12.56 24.39 -8.18
C LEU A 323 13.75 25.08 -8.87
N ARG A 324 14.75 25.52 -8.10
CA ARG A 324 15.96 26.19 -8.59
C ARG A 324 17.21 25.33 -8.47
N ARG A 325 17.09 24.05 -8.06
CA ARG A 325 18.23 23.15 -7.92
C ARG A 325 18.45 22.35 -9.20
N SER A 326 19.72 22.07 -9.48
CA SER A 326 20.11 21.15 -10.53
C SER A 326 19.67 19.72 -10.18
N LEU A 327 19.59 18.87 -11.20
CA LEU A 327 19.32 17.42 -11.04
C LEU A 327 20.27 16.80 -9.99
N HIS A 328 21.57 17.09 -10.09
CA HIS A 328 22.58 16.55 -9.17
C HIS A 328 22.31 16.96 -7.71
N ASN A 329 22.00 18.23 -7.45
CA ASN A 329 21.75 18.70 -6.09
C ASN A 329 20.47 18.08 -5.50
N MET A 330 19.42 17.88 -6.31
CA MET A 330 18.21 17.18 -5.86
C MET A 330 18.48 15.70 -5.59
N LEU A 331 19.20 15.02 -6.49
CA LEU A 331 19.56 13.62 -6.34
C LEU A 331 20.36 13.36 -5.06
N VAL A 332 21.39 14.16 -4.80
CA VAL A 332 22.22 14.03 -3.58
C VAL A 332 21.39 14.26 -2.32
N ASP A 333 20.51 15.28 -2.31
CA ASP A 333 19.63 15.53 -1.17
C ASP A 333 18.65 14.37 -0.93
N PHE A 334 18.07 13.83 -2.00
CA PHE A 334 17.14 12.70 -1.95
C PHE A 334 17.82 11.42 -1.45
N GLN A 335 19.00 11.08 -1.99
CA GLN A 335 19.80 9.94 -1.52
C GLN A 335 20.22 10.12 -0.05
N ARG A 336 20.63 11.34 0.33
CA ARG A 336 20.94 11.64 1.73
C ARG A 336 19.73 11.46 2.63
N SER A 337 18.54 11.83 2.16
CA SER A 337 17.30 11.63 2.91
C SER A 337 17.00 10.16 3.16
N ILE A 338 17.16 9.30 2.14
CA ILE A 338 17.01 7.85 2.25
C ILE A 338 18.03 7.28 3.23
N GLN A 339 19.31 7.64 3.07
CA GLN A 339 20.40 7.15 3.91
C GLN A 339 20.17 7.45 5.40
N VAL A 340 19.79 8.70 5.73
CA VAL A 340 19.53 9.09 7.13
C VAL A 340 18.30 8.36 7.68
N LEU A 341 17.24 8.23 6.87
CA LEU A 341 16.00 7.62 7.32
C LEU A 341 16.06 6.08 7.40
N HIS A 342 17.02 5.44 6.72
CA HIS A 342 17.25 3.99 6.80
C HIS A 342 17.54 3.48 8.22
N GLU A 343 18.11 4.32 9.09
CA GLU A 343 18.32 4.00 10.51
C GLU A 343 17.00 3.81 11.30
N PHE A 344 15.88 4.28 10.74
CA PHE A 344 14.55 4.29 11.34
C PHE A 344 13.60 3.36 10.60
N ASN A 345 13.66 3.37 9.26
CA ASN A 345 12.87 2.53 8.38
C ASN A 345 13.75 2.03 7.24
N PRO A 346 14.08 0.72 7.17
CA PRO A 346 14.89 0.19 6.06
C PRO A 346 14.14 0.22 4.71
N LYS A 347 12.85 0.56 4.69
CA LYS A 347 11.99 0.60 3.49
C LYS A 347 11.55 2.03 3.13
N VAL A 348 12.48 2.98 3.17
CA VAL A 348 12.20 4.35 2.69
C VAL A 348 12.12 4.34 1.16
N ARG A 349 10.90 4.34 0.64
CA ARG A 349 10.60 4.17 -0.79
C ARG A 349 9.80 5.33 -1.38
N TYR A 350 9.26 6.21 -0.53
CA TYR A 350 8.33 7.24 -0.95
C TYR A 350 8.82 8.64 -0.58
N LEU A 351 8.52 9.59 -1.46
CA LEU A 351 8.87 11.00 -1.32
C LEU A 351 7.61 11.86 -1.34
N ALA A 352 7.48 12.82 -0.43
CA ALA A 352 6.58 13.96 -0.64
C ALA A 352 7.41 15.19 -1.02
N TYR A 353 7.03 15.88 -2.10
CA TYR A 353 7.72 17.11 -2.49
C TYR A 353 7.35 18.27 -1.55
N PRO A 354 8.34 19.00 -1.00
CA PRO A 354 8.09 20.20 -0.21
C PRO A 354 7.20 21.19 -0.97
N TYR A 355 6.15 21.69 -0.30
CA TYR A 355 5.17 22.60 -0.88
C TYR A 355 4.47 22.04 -2.15
N GLY A 356 4.52 20.72 -2.36
CA GLY A 356 3.97 20.04 -3.54
C GLY A 356 4.59 20.38 -4.88
N SER A 357 5.66 21.17 -4.86
CA SER A 357 6.26 21.75 -6.05
C SER A 357 7.27 20.80 -6.65
N TYR A 358 7.24 20.60 -7.96
CA TYR A 358 8.18 19.71 -8.65
C TYR A 358 8.46 20.18 -10.08
N THR A 359 9.52 19.64 -10.68
CA THR A 359 9.89 19.83 -12.09
C THR A 359 10.17 18.47 -12.72
N SER A 360 10.34 18.41 -14.05
CA SER A 360 10.83 17.20 -14.73
C SER A 360 12.17 16.71 -14.18
N LEU A 361 13.06 17.64 -13.80
CA LEU A 361 14.32 17.33 -13.13
C LEU A 361 14.11 16.73 -11.74
N ALA A 362 13.15 17.24 -10.95
CA ALA A 362 12.84 16.69 -9.63
C ALA A 362 12.29 15.26 -9.72
N LYS A 363 11.46 14.96 -10.73
CA LYS A 363 10.96 13.61 -11.01
C LYS A 363 12.09 12.65 -11.35
N LYS A 364 12.95 13.06 -12.28
CA LYS A 364 14.15 12.28 -12.67
C LYS A 364 15.10 12.06 -11.49
N ALA A 365 15.31 13.07 -10.63
CA ALA A 365 16.10 12.91 -9.42
C ALA A 365 15.47 11.92 -8.43
N ALA A 366 14.15 11.94 -8.26
CA ALA A 366 13.44 11.02 -7.36
C ALA A 366 13.57 9.56 -7.82
N GLU A 367 13.39 9.32 -9.13
CA GLU A 367 13.61 8.02 -9.75
C GLU A 367 15.06 7.54 -9.58
N GLN A 368 16.04 8.37 -9.93
CA GLN A 368 17.46 8.04 -9.80
C GLN A 368 17.92 7.84 -8.35
N ALA A 369 17.24 8.45 -7.38
CA ALA A 369 17.51 8.24 -5.96
C ALA A 369 16.99 6.88 -5.46
N GLY A 370 16.12 6.20 -6.22
CA GLY A 370 15.53 4.91 -5.86
C GLY A 370 14.13 5.00 -5.24
N PHE A 371 13.51 6.18 -5.22
CA PHE A 371 12.12 6.29 -4.79
C PHE A 371 11.20 5.57 -5.80
N GLN A 372 10.19 4.89 -5.28
CA GLN A 372 9.19 4.18 -6.08
C GLN A 372 7.99 5.05 -6.41
N LEU A 373 7.63 5.97 -5.50
CA LEU A 373 6.54 6.94 -5.68
C LEU A 373 6.97 8.31 -5.14
N ALA A 374 6.49 9.37 -5.77
CA ALA A 374 6.58 10.73 -5.24
C ALA A 374 5.23 11.47 -5.32
N PHE A 375 4.91 12.20 -4.25
CA PHE A 375 3.63 12.86 -4.03
C PHE A 375 3.75 14.38 -4.13
N SER A 376 2.79 14.98 -4.83
CA SER A 376 2.60 16.43 -4.96
C SER A 376 1.45 16.91 -4.08
N THR A 377 1.02 18.15 -4.25
CA THR A 377 -0.19 18.71 -3.62
C THR A 377 -1.30 18.98 -4.64
N GLN A 378 -1.18 18.43 -5.86
CA GLN A 378 -2.27 18.47 -6.83
C GLN A 378 -3.47 17.73 -6.27
N ILE A 379 -4.63 18.39 -6.32
CA ILE A 379 -5.86 17.84 -5.74
C ILE A 379 -6.36 16.72 -6.63
N GLY A 380 -6.59 15.56 -6.02
CA GLY A 380 -7.21 14.42 -6.68
C GLY A 380 -6.83 13.09 -6.02
N LYS A 381 -7.46 12.02 -6.50
CA LYS A 381 -7.13 10.64 -6.13
C LYS A 381 -5.98 10.11 -6.97
N VAL A 382 -5.29 9.13 -6.41
CA VAL A 382 -4.33 8.30 -7.13
C VAL A 382 -5.12 7.28 -7.95
N ASN A 383 -4.97 7.32 -9.27
CA ASN A 383 -5.61 6.40 -10.21
C ASN A 383 -4.58 5.46 -10.82
N PHE A 384 -5.03 4.27 -11.24
CA PHE A 384 -4.20 3.38 -12.03
C PHE A 384 -3.71 4.11 -13.30
N GLY A 385 -2.43 3.98 -13.63
CA GLY A 385 -1.80 4.69 -14.74
C GLY A 385 -1.38 6.13 -14.44
N ASP A 386 -1.64 6.68 -13.24
CA ASP A 386 -1.05 7.96 -12.83
C ASP A 386 0.48 7.87 -12.82
N ASP A 387 1.12 8.98 -13.17
CA ASP A 387 2.57 9.10 -13.12
C ASP A 387 3.08 9.01 -11.67
N ARG A 388 3.90 7.99 -11.43
CA ARG A 388 4.41 7.58 -10.11
C ARG A 388 5.16 8.69 -9.37
N TYR A 389 5.71 9.67 -10.09
CA TYR A 389 6.51 10.75 -9.50
C TYR A 389 5.75 12.08 -9.43
N GLN A 390 4.43 12.08 -9.51
CA GLN A 390 3.59 13.28 -9.31
C GLN A 390 2.21 12.95 -8.75
N LEU A 391 2.14 11.95 -7.87
CA LEU A 391 0.88 11.48 -7.33
C LEU A 391 0.12 12.59 -6.60
N LYS A 392 -1.20 12.59 -6.79
CA LYS A 392 -2.14 13.58 -6.26
C LYS A 392 -2.45 13.29 -4.80
N ARG A 393 -2.80 14.33 -4.05
CA ARG A 393 -3.21 14.24 -2.64
C ARG A 393 -4.36 15.19 -2.36
N ILE A 394 -5.16 14.89 -1.33
CA ILE A 394 -6.30 15.70 -0.90
C ILE A 394 -5.98 16.32 0.46
N TYR A 395 -5.97 17.65 0.51
CA TYR A 395 -5.88 18.37 1.78
C TYR A 395 -7.24 18.37 2.48
N LEU A 396 -7.24 17.87 3.70
CA LEU A 396 -8.34 18.09 4.64
C LEU A 396 -7.98 19.25 5.55
N LEU A 397 -8.64 20.37 5.31
CA LEU A 397 -8.46 21.63 6.01
C LEU A 397 -9.25 21.61 7.32
N LYS A 398 -8.90 22.51 8.24
CA LYS A 398 -9.59 22.61 9.53
C LYS A 398 -11.05 23.06 9.40
N GLU A 399 -11.40 23.77 8.32
CA GLU A 399 -12.74 24.29 8.04
C GLU A 399 -13.61 23.30 7.25
N ASP A 400 -13.05 22.19 6.76
CA ASP A 400 -13.82 21.23 5.98
C ASP A 400 -14.88 20.58 6.87
N ASN A 401 -16.15 20.88 6.58
CA ASN A 401 -17.28 20.22 7.21
C ASN A 401 -17.49 18.79 6.65
N PRO A 402 -18.33 17.96 7.30
CA PRO A 402 -18.55 16.59 6.85
C PRO A 402 -18.93 16.42 5.37
N GLN A 403 -19.79 17.30 4.85
CA GLN A 403 -20.22 17.26 3.45
C GLN A 403 -19.07 17.57 2.49
N GLN A 404 -18.25 18.58 2.81
CA GLN A 404 -17.08 18.95 2.01
C GLN A 404 -16.04 17.84 1.98
N ILE A 405 -15.81 17.17 3.12
CA ILE A 405 -14.91 16.00 3.18
C ILE A 405 -15.39 14.90 2.24
N LEU A 406 -16.69 14.56 2.31
CA LEU A 406 -17.28 13.53 1.45
C LEU A 406 -17.25 13.93 -0.03
N GLN A 407 -17.45 15.20 -0.35
CA GLN A 407 -17.35 15.70 -1.71
C GLN A 407 -15.93 15.56 -2.26
N LYS A 408 -14.91 15.94 -1.47
CA LYS A 408 -13.49 15.75 -1.84
C LYS A 408 -13.14 14.28 -2.05
N LEU A 409 -13.73 13.39 -1.26
CA LEU A 409 -13.55 11.94 -1.39
C LEU A 409 -14.36 11.32 -2.54
N ALA A 410 -15.32 12.04 -3.11
CA ALA A 410 -16.13 11.58 -4.24
C ALA A 410 -15.55 12.00 -5.60
N GLN A 411 -14.89 13.17 -5.66
CA GLN A 411 -14.06 13.65 -6.76
C GLN A 411 -12.91 12.67 -7.04
#